data_AF-A0A963PCK3-F1
#
_entry.id   AF-A0A963PCK3-F1
#
_cell.length_a   1.000
_cell.length_b   1.000
_cell.length_c   1.000
_cell.angle_alpha   90.00
_cell.angle_beta   90.00
_cell.angle_gamma   90.00
#
_symmetry.space_group_name_H-M   'P 1'
#
loop_
_entity.id
_entity.type
_entity.pdbx_description
1 polymer ?
#
loop_
_entity_poly.entity_id
_entity_poly.type
_entity_poly.pdbx_seq_one_letter_code
_entity_poly.pdbx_strand_id
1 'polypeptide(L)'
;GSMSITSSGDYHSIFDFAGASGRIEDLSLGDGSFYGIPLVNSTDSTISLERVALEATREYSQGVLADGGAVEIADSTIRVSGYGPKAVNTFGNTAITITDSDIRAVGESARAIDGAGSITVSGSTIEAGGNYGSYGIVFNGTVIVENSTIVAVTGNALDGHALAADRGILLRAGSEALVDHVTIIGPDVPVDPNFDETSSAGIEVEAGATLVLQDSLVVGDGDFVSVKGSFDDAGGNVLSSRDGVTIADVFATGQLADNGGSTRTIALLDDPSNPAIGAAIPADGVDADQRGLARDDDPDAGAFEAGASEPASSTLPSLVEGLPIDAGDINGVARGQFVIGDAGDAVLTFMDEFAAFQSVLGVYLVGDDGEITDPRIVFERIEQSEASDLASAGARPGGGPLSTGDDVPLGLLYDAGELQPGTEFGLFLVADGADLNDPSLFAEGTLEFRNGDGSPATLDSTIPELVHTAADGSETIVLGDIMHMTDGDSADGLANALNPGGGTQVVSGILDGETVIGIEDKATGSTDADYNDVILAIDTSLGLDTLVTQSDLAII
;
A
#
# COMPACT_ATOMS: atom_id res chain seq x y z
N GLY A 1 -7.91 12.47 17.46
CA GLY A 1 -6.87 13.04 18.35
C GLY A 1 -6.31 11.92 19.19
N SER A 2 -5.04 11.55 18.99
CA SER A 2 -4.50 10.27 19.47
C SER A 2 -4.22 10.28 20.97
N MET A 3 -4.86 9.38 21.72
CA MET A 3 -4.46 9.04 23.09
C MET A 3 -3.59 7.78 23.04
N SER A 4 -2.36 7.86 23.55
CA SER A 4 -1.51 6.67 23.73
C SER A 4 -1.45 6.33 25.22
N ILE A 5 -1.83 5.10 25.58
CA ILE A 5 -1.74 4.59 26.96
C ILE A 5 -0.75 3.43 26.95
N THR A 6 0.46 3.65 27.49
CA THR A 6 1.43 2.59 27.74
C THR A 6 1.29 2.09 29.17
N SER A 7 1.09 0.78 29.34
CA SER A 7 0.87 0.13 30.63
C SER A 7 1.93 -0.95 30.87
N SER A 8 2.63 -0.89 32.00
CA SER A 8 3.72 -1.82 32.36
C SER A 8 3.38 -2.77 33.52
N GLY A 9 2.09 -3.08 33.74
CA GLY A 9 1.62 -3.97 34.81
C GLY A 9 0.73 -5.12 34.34
N ASP A 10 0.56 -6.15 35.18
CA ASP A 10 -0.41 -7.23 35.00
C ASP A 10 -1.84 -6.68 35.25
N TYR A 11 -2.45 -6.04 34.26
CA TYR A 11 -3.79 -5.48 34.39
C TYR A 11 -4.89 -6.45 33.91
N HIS A 12 -5.99 -6.48 34.64
CA HIS A 12 -7.31 -6.85 34.10
C HIS A 12 -7.82 -5.65 33.28
N SER A 13 -8.17 -5.87 32.01
CA SER A 13 -8.80 -4.96 31.02
C SER A 13 -8.62 -3.44 31.18
N ILE A 14 -8.09 -2.74 30.15
CA ILE A 14 -7.99 -1.27 30.19
C ILE A 14 -9.37 -0.59 30.25
N PHE A 15 -10.35 -1.13 29.53
CA PHE A 15 -11.73 -0.64 29.54
C PHE A 15 -12.68 -1.79 29.87
N ASP A 16 -13.51 -1.60 30.90
CA ASP A 16 -14.55 -2.54 31.32
C ASP A 16 -15.92 -1.85 31.20
N PHE A 17 -16.77 -2.37 30.32
CA PHE A 17 -18.09 -1.82 30.04
C PHE A 17 -19.19 -2.75 30.57
N ALA A 18 -19.40 -2.69 31.88
CA ALA A 18 -20.46 -3.42 32.57
C ALA A 18 -21.82 -2.69 32.50
N GLY A 19 -22.61 -2.99 31.47
CA GLY A 19 -23.95 -2.42 31.26
C GLY A 19 -23.95 -1.00 30.72
N ALA A 20 -22.89 -0.61 30.00
CA ALA A 20 -22.74 0.69 29.37
C ALA A 20 -22.34 0.50 27.90
N SER A 21 -22.75 1.44 27.05
CA SER A 21 -22.26 1.52 25.68
C SER A 21 -21.12 2.54 25.60
N GLY A 22 -20.14 2.28 24.73
CA GLY A 22 -18.97 3.15 24.55
C GLY A 22 -18.47 3.15 23.12
N ARG A 23 -17.76 4.22 22.75
CA ARG A 23 -17.02 4.32 21.49
C ARG A 23 -15.58 4.69 21.79
N ILE A 24 -14.64 4.02 21.14
CA ILE A 24 -13.21 4.28 21.22
C ILE A 24 -12.73 4.57 19.80
N GLU A 25 -12.17 5.76 19.58
CA GLU A 25 -11.67 6.22 18.29
C GLU A 25 -10.21 6.70 18.40
N ASP A 26 -9.42 6.49 17.35
CA ASP A 26 -8.04 6.98 17.22
C ASP A 26 -7.12 6.58 18.39
N LEU A 27 -7.31 5.36 18.92
CA LEU A 27 -6.54 4.84 20.06
C LEU A 27 -5.42 3.94 19.56
N SER A 28 -4.19 4.21 19.99
CA SER A 28 -3.05 3.32 19.78
C SER A 28 -2.51 2.82 21.12
N LEU A 29 -2.55 1.51 21.31
CA LEU A 29 -2.03 0.82 22.48
C LEU A 29 -0.92 -0.13 22.04
N GLY A 30 0.32 0.29 22.30
CA GLY A 30 1.51 -0.53 22.05
C GLY A 30 1.74 -1.60 23.13
N ASP A 31 2.76 -2.41 22.87
CA ASP A 31 3.16 -3.61 23.58
C ASP A 31 2.84 -3.61 25.09
N GLY A 32 1.74 -4.28 25.44
CA GLY A 32 1.28 -4.39 26.81
C GLY A 32 0.64 -5.71 27.15
N SER A 33 0.50 -5.93 28.45
CA SER A 33 0.18 -7.23 29.05
C SER A 33 -1.30 -7.27 29.40
N PHE A 34 -2.13 -7.50 28.39
CA PHE A 34 -3.57 -7.31 28.55
C PHE A 34 -4.36 -8.61 28.43
N TYR A 35 -5.35 -8.71 29.32
CA TYR A 35 -6.43 -9.69 29.26
C TYR A 35 -7.67 -9.00 28.65
N GLY A 36 -7.61 -8.64 27.35
CA GLY A 36 -8.71 -7.99 26.63
C GLY A 36 -8.75 -6.46 26.77
N ILE A 37 -8.86 -5.74 25.65
CA ILE A 37 -9.03 -4.29 25.58
C ILE A 37 -9.96 -3.98 24.39
N PRO A 38 -11.28 -3.95 24.59
CA PRO A 38 -12.05 -3.86 25.83
C PRO A 38 -12.54 -5.21 26.37
N LEU A 39 -13.02 -5.19 27.63
CA LEU A 39 -13.90 -6.22 28.20
C LEU A 39 -15.36 -5.76 28.14
N VAL A 40 -16.21 -6.50 27.43
CA VAL A 40 -17.67 -6.40 27.51
C VAL A 40 -18.16 -7.55 28.39
N ASN A 41 -18.93 -7.30 29.44
CA ASN A 41 -19.39 -8.36 30.34
C ASN A 41 -20.90 -8.26 30.69
N SER A 42 -21.67 -7.61 29.82
CA SER A 42 -23.11 -7.44 29.99
C SER A 42 -23.83 -7.59 28.66
N THR A 43 -25.00 -8.23 28.68
CA THR A 43 -25.85 -8.45 27.49
C THR A 43 -26.37 -7.16 26.86
N ASP A 44 -26.37 -6.06 27.62
CA ASP A 44 -26.93 -4.78 27.21
C ASP A 44 -25.85 -3.75 26.82
N SER A 45 -24.59 -4.16 26.82
CA SER A 45 -23.46 -3.29 26.45
C SER A 45 -23.21 -3.35 24.94
N THR A 46 -22.80 -2.20 24.37
CA THR A 46 -22.33 -2.11 22.99
C THR A 46 -21.04 -1.31 22.96
N ILE A 47 -19.99 -1.85 22.37
CA ILE A 47 -18.74 -1.11 22.16
C ILE A 47 -18.46 -0.99 20.69
N SER A 48 -18.09 0.21 20.26
CA SER A 48 -17.56 0.48 18.92
C SER A 48 -16.08 0.88 19.02
N LEU A 49 -15.23 0.21 18.26
CA LEU A 49 -13.81 0.48 18.08
C LEU A 49 -13.60 0.92 16.63
N GLU A 50 -13.10 2.14 16.42
CA GLU A 50 -12.90 2.71 15.08
C GLU A 50 -11.53 3.35 14.96
N ARG A 51 -10.75 3.00 13.92
CA ARG A 51 -9.36 3.46 13.77
C ARG A 51 -8.51 3.20 15.02
N VAL A 52 -8.64 2.00 15.59
CA VAL A 52 -7.91 1.58 16.78
C VAL A 52 -6.77 0.65 16.39
N ALA A 53 -5.58 0.87 16.96
CA ALA A 53 -4.44 -0.05 16.88
C ALA A 53 -4.18 -0.68 18.26
N LEU A 54 -4.36 -2.00 18.37
CA LEU A 54 -4.13 -2.76 19.60
C LEU A 54 -3.01 -3.79 19.40
N GLU A 55 -1.99 -3.77 20.26
CA GLU A 55 -0.93 -4.77 20.28
C GLU A 55 -0.75 -5.42 21.66
N ALA A 56 -0.75 -6.76 21.72
CA ALA A 56 -0.49 -7.50 22.96
C ALA A 56 0.36 -8.76 22.73
N THR A 57 1.53 -8.88 23.37
CA THR A 57 2.54 -9.92 23.03
C THR A 57 2.73 -11.03 24.07
N ARG A 58 1.86 -11.12 25.08
CA ARG A 58 2.01 -12.08 26.18
C ARG A 58 1.31 -13.41 25.96
N GLU A 59 1.73 -14.42 26.74
CA GLU A 59 0.99 -15.67 26.86
C GLU A 59 -0.48 -15.41 27.24
N TYR A 60 -1.37 -16.04 26.48
CA TYR A 60 -2.83 -15.96 26.56
C TYR A 60 -3.38 -14.54 26.41
N SER A 61 -2.65 -13.68 25.70
CA SER A 61 -3.09 -12.33 25.36
C SER A 61 -4.41 -12.36 24.58
N GLN A 62 -5.28 -11.40 24.90
CA GLN A 62 -6.54 -11.21 24.19
C GLN A 62 -6.63 -9.76 23.75
N GLY A 63 -6.87 -9.53 22.46
CA GLY A 63 -6.99 -8.18 21.91
C GLY A 63 -8.31 -7.57 22.34
N VAL A 64 -9.43 -8.19 21.96
CA VAL A 64 -10.79 -7.83 22.36
C VAL A 64 -11.43 -9.02 23.07
N LEU A 65 -12.06 -8.77 24.22
CA LEU A 65 -12.76 -9.79 24.99
C LEU A 65 -14.22 -9.40 25.24
N ALA A 66 -15.17 -10.23 24.82
CA ALA A 66 -16.58 -9.96 25.07
C ALA A 66 -17.34 -11.18 25.60
N ASP A 67 -18.14 -10.98 26.63
CA ASP A 67 -19.01 -11.96 27.26
C ASP A 67 -20.43 -11.37 27.35
N GLY A 68 -21.15 -11.47 26.24
CA GLY A 68 -22.43 -10.82 26.00
C GLY A 68 -22.32 -9.45 25.33
N GLY A 69 -23.47 -8.91 24.93
CA GLY A 69 -23.57 -7.58 24.32
C GLY A 69 -23.23 -7.58 22.84
N ALA A 70 -22.83 -6.41 22.34
CA ALA A 70 -22.40 -6.21 20.96
C ALA A 70 -21.02 -5.52 20.88
N VAL A 71 -20.19 -5.93 19.92
CA VAL A 71 -18.91 -5.30 19.61
C VAL A 71 -18.86 -4.97 18.13
N GLU A 72 -18.52 -3.73 17.80
CA GLU A 72 -18.28 -3.24 16.45
C GLU A 72 -16.82 -2.84 16.34
N ILE A 73 -16.12 -3.33 15.31
CA ILE A 73 -14.71 -3.05 15.03
C ILE A 73 -14.65 -2.57 13.58
N ALA A 74 -14.18 -1.35 13.35
CA ALA A 74 -14.10 -0.74 12.03
C ALA A 74 -12.74 -0.07 11.81
N ASP A 75 -12.18 -0.17 10.60
CA ASP A 75 -10.92 0.50 10.20
C ASP A 75 -9.77 0.30 11.20
N SER A 76 -9.70 -0.88 11.85
CA SER A 76 -8.85 -1.10 13.03
C SER A 76 -7.82 -2.19 12.79
N THR A 77 -6.72 -2.14 13.55
CA THR A 77 -5.68 -3.16 13.57
C THR A 77 -5.58 -3.78 14.96
N ILE A 78 -5.76 -5.09 15.08
CA ILE A 78 -5.68 -5.83 16.34
C ILE A 78 -4.68 -6.95 16.19
N ARG A 79 -3.53 -6.84 16.85
CA ARG A 79 -2.44 -7.79 16.78
C ARG A 79 -2.15 -8.37 18.15
N VAL A 80 -2.20 -9.69 18.25
CA VAL A 80 -1.81 -10.38 19.47
C VAL A 80 -0.76 -11.43 19.17
N SER A 81 0.15 -11.65 20.11
CA SER A 81 1.11 -12.75 20.03
C SER A 81 1.38 -13.40 21.39
N GLY A 82 1.93 -14.62 21.37
CA GLY A 82 2.29 -15.37 22.57
C GLY A 82 1.86 -16.84 22.54
N TYR A 83 1.63 -17.44 23.70
CA TYR A 83 1.07 -18.80 23.83
C TYR A 83 -0.45 -18.77 23.99
N GLY A 84 -1.21 -19.36 23.09
CA GLY A 84 -2.67 -19.31 23.01
C GLY A 84 -3.28 -17.92 22.80
N PRO A 85 -2.69 -17.03 21.97
CA PRO A 85 -3.18 -15.67 21.83
C PRO A 85 -4.51 -15.64 21.05
N LYS A 86 -5.40 -14.71 21.40
CA LYS A 86 -6.69 -14.53 20.73
C LYS A 86 -6.96 -13.07 20.35
N ALA A 87 -6.99 -12.72 19.08
CA ALA A 87 -7.13 -11.30 18.72
C ALA A 87 -8.53 -10.79 19.09
N VAL A 88 -9.56 -11.57 18.79
CA VAL A 88 -10.94 -11.34 19.25
C VAL A 88 -11.44 -12.62 19.92
N ASN A 89 -11.81 -12.54 21.19
CA ASN A 89 -12.30 -13.68 21.97
C ASN A 89 -13.69 -13.37 22.53
N THR A 90 -14.67 -14.22 22.25
CA THR A 90 -16.04 -14.02 22.72
C THR A 90 -16.65 -15.22 23.41
N PHE A 91 -17.58 -14.92 24.30
CA PHE A 91 -18.34 -15.88 25.10
C PHE A 91 -19.83 -15.57 25.05
N GLY A 92 -20.64 -16.55 25.43
CA GLY A 92 -22.08 -16.38 25.52
C GLY A 92 -22.74 -16.09 24.17
N ASN A 93 -23.75 -15.23 24.19
CA ASN A 93 -24.50 -14.81 23.01
C ASN A 93 -24.09 -13.38 22.61
N THR A 94 -22.81 -13.21 22.27
CA THR A 94 -22.24 -11.92 21.85
C THR A 94 -22.48 -11.71 20.36
N ALA A 95 -22.83 -10.49 19.96
CA ALA A 95 -22.83 -10.07 18.56
C ALA A 95 -21.54 -9.31 18.22
N ILE A 96 -20.85 -9.69 17.15
CA ILE A 96 -19.63 -9.00 16.70
C ILE A 96 -19.79 -8.60 15.24
N THR A 97 -19.42 -7.37 14.92
CA THR A 97 -19.25 -6.89 13.55
C THR A 97 -17.83 -6.40 13.38
N ILE A 98 -17.12 -6.88 12.36
CA ILE A 98 -15.78 -6.45 11.98
C ILE A 98 -15.82 -5.97 10.53
N THR A 99 -15.39 -4.75 10.28
CA THR A 99 -15.41 -4.11 8.95
C THR A 99 -14.05 -3.48 8.66
N ASP A 100 -13.53 -3.68 7.44
CA ASP A 100 -12.32 -3.00 6.93
C ASP A 100 -11.14 -3.02 7.93
N SER A 101 -10.91 -4.16 8.58
CA SER A 101 -9.94 -4.28 9.69
C SER A 101 -8.90 -5.38 9.47
N ASP A 102 -7.74 -5.24 10.12
CA ASP A 102 -6.65 -6.22 10.19
C ASP A 102 -6.65 -6.91 11.57
N ILE A 103 -7.00 -8.20 11.63
CA ILE A 103 -7.10 -8.97 12.86
C ILE A 103 -6.08 -10.11 12.82
N ARG A 104 -5.08 -10.05 13.68
CA ARG A 104 -3.93 -10.97 13.64
C ARG A 104 -3.61 -11.58 15.00
N ALA A 105 -3.42 -12.90 15.01
CA ALA A 105 -2.91 -13.64 16.17
C ALA A 105 -1.70 -14.50 15.80
N VAL A 106 -0.57 -14.33 16.49
CA VAL A 106 0.68 -15.06 16.19
C VAL A 106 1.26 -15.77 17.41
N GLY A 107 1.41 -17.09 17.33
CA GLY A 107 2.11 -17.89 18.31
C GLY A 107 1.47 -19.25 18.51
N GLU A 108 1.82 -19.95 19.59
CA GLU A 108 1.36 -21.33 19.78
C GLU A 108 -0.16 -21.37 19.98
N SER A 109 -0.88 -22.20 19.23
CA SER A 109 -2.35 -22.30 19.29
C SER A 109 -3.09 -20.97 19.10
N ALA A 110 -2.56 -20.08 18.24
CA ALA A 110 -3.12 -18.77 17.97
C ALA A 110 -4.53 -18.83 17.37
N ARG A 111 -5.39 -17.88 17.73
CA ARG A 111 -6.73 -17.74 17.15
C ARG A 111 -6.98 -16.29 16.81
N ALA A 112 -7.17 -15.95 15.55
CA ALA A 112 -7.50 -14.56 15.23
C ALA A 112 -8.89 -14.24 15.82
N ILE A 113 -9.85 -15.13 15.62
CA ILE A 113 -11.19 -15.01 16.21
C ILE A 113 -11.59 -16.34 16.87
N ASP A 114 -12.00 -16.30 18.13
CA ASP A 114 -12.52 -17.46 18.86
C ASP A 114 -13.77 -17.07 19.65
N GLY A 115 -14.85 -17.84 19.54
CA GLY A 115 -15.97 -17.62 20.47
C GLY A 115 -17.31 -18.23 20.10
N ALA A 116 -18.36 -17.53 20.54
CA ALA A 116 -19.75 -17.96 20.40
C ALA A 116 -20.71 -16.78 20.24
N GLY A 117 -21.90 -17.04 19.68
CA GLY A 117 -22.93 -16.03 19.42
C GLY A 117 -23.13 -15.78 17.92
N SER A 118 -23.01 -14.53 17.47
CA SER A 118 -23.07 -14.17 16.05
C SER A 118 -21.89 -13.28 15.67
N ILE A 119 -21.21 -13.58 14.57
CA ILE A 119 -20.16 -12.74 14.01
C ILE A 119 -20.44 -12.41 12.54
N THR A 120 -20.21 -11.15 12.17
CA THR A 120 -20.15 -10.67 10.79
C THR A 120 -18.79 -10.05 10.53
N VAL A 121 -18.12 -10.43 9.45
CA VAL A 121 -16.82 -9.90 9.01
C VAL A 121 -16.94 -9.44 7.56
N SER A 122 -16.54 -8.21 7.26
CA SER A 122 -16.57 -7.64 5.90
C SER A 122 -15.30 -6.85 5.59
N GLY A 123 -14.79 -6.94 4.35
CA GLY A 123 -13.66 -6.09 3.90
C GLY A 123 -12.36 -6.28 4.69
N SER A 124 -12.24 -7.37 5.46
CA SER A 124 -11.23 -7.49 6.51
C SER A 124 -10.19 -8.56 6.19
N THR A 125 -9.01 -8.44 6.80
CA THR A 125 -7.96 -9.46 6.79
C THR A 125 -7.86 -10.12 8.15
N ILE A 126 -7.96 -11.45 8.18
CA ILE A 126 -7.93 -12.26 9.40
C ILE A 126 -6.75 -13.23 9.30
N GLU A 127 -5.73 -13.06 10.13
CA GLU A 127 -4.53 -13.91 10.12
C GLU A 127 -4.31 -14.62 11.46
N ALA A 128 -4.14 -15.94 11.41
CA ALA A 128 -3.66 -16.72 12.55
C ALA A 128 -2.41 -17.50 12.15
N GLY A 129 -1.31 -17.30 12.88
CA GLY A 129 -0.03 -17.93 12.58
C GLY A 129 0.62 -18.56 13.80
N GLY A 130 1.27 -19.71 13.65
CA GLY A 130 2.12 -20.28 14.71
C GLY A 130 2.03 -21.80 14.86
N ASN A 131 2.63 -22.32 15.94
CA ASN A 131 2.77 -23.76 16.16
C ASN A 131 1.52 -24.34 16.87
N TYR A 132 1.25 -25.63 16.72
CA TYR A 132 0.23 -26.35 17.52
C TYR A 132 -1.23 -25.88 17.36
N GLY A 133 -1.69 -25.62 16.13
CA GLY A 133 -3.11 -25.44 15.83
C GLY A 133 -3.55 -23.99 15.86
N SER A 134 -3.21 -23.26 14.81
CA SER A 134 -3.59 -21.89 14.55
C SER A 134 -4.91 -21.84 13.78
N TYR A 135 -5.80 -20.95 14.18
CA TYR A 135 -7.14 -20.84 13.60
C TYR A 135 -7.48 -19.41 13.21
N GLY A 136 -7.85 -19.17 11.95
CA GLY A 136 -8.39 -17.87 11.55
C GLY A 136 -9.67 -17.57 12.35
N ILE A 137 -10.71 -18.39 12.16
CA ILE A 137 -12.00 -18.25 12.86
C ILE A 137 -12.38 -19.59 13.49
N VAL A 138 -12.63 -19.61 14.80
CA VAL A 138 -13.25 -20.73 15.53
C VAL A 138 -14.54 -20.25 16.15
N PHE A 139 -15.69 -20.78 15.74
CA PHE A 139 -16.95 -20.21 16.21
C PHE A 139 -18.04 -21.24 16.49
N ASN A 140 -18.79 -20.97 17.57
CA ASN A 140 -19.99 -21.68 17.98
C ASN A 140 -21.22 -20.76 17.88
N GLY A 141 -21.91 -20.78 16.75
CA GLY A 141 -23.06 -19.92 16.48
C GLY A 141 -23.13 -19.49 15.01
N THR A 142 -23.63 -18.29 14.75
CA THR A 142 -23.79 -17.77 13.39
C THR A 142 -22.53 -17.03 12.92
N VAL A 143 -22.03 -17.35 11.73
CA VAL A 143 -20.86 -16.71 11.12
C VAL A 143 -21.24 -16.19 9.74
N ILE A 144 -20.97 -14.92 9.48
CA ILE A 144 -21.06 -14.32 8.14
C ILE A 144 -19.70 -13.72 7.82
N VAL A 145 -19.10 -14.10 6.71
CA VAL A 145 -17.84 -13.52 6.22
C VAL A 145 -18.02 -13.14 4.77
N GLU A 146 -17.78 -11.86 4.46
CA GLU A 146 -17.97 -11.28 3.13
C GLU A 146 -16.71 -10.50 2.70
N ASN A 147 -16.34 -10.53 1.43
CA ASN A 147 -15.31 -9.65 0.85
C ASN A 147 -14.00 -9.59 1.68
N SER A 148 -13.55 -10.73 2.21
CA SER A 148 -12.49 -10.78 3.22
C SER A 148 -11.40 -11.77 2.85
N THR A 149 -10.24 -11.63 3.48
CA THR A 149 -9.14 -12.61 3.37
C THR A 149 -8.88 -13.26 4.71
N ILE A 150 -8.82 -14.59 4.73
CA ILE A 150 -8.49 -15.38 5.92
C ILE A 150 -7.23 -16.19 5.65
N VAL A 151 -6.22 -16.03 6.49
CA VAL A 151 -4.94 -16.72 6.37
C VAL A 151 -4.67 -17.52 7.65
N ALA A 152 -4.49 -18.82 7.51
CA ALA A 152 -4.02 -19.70 8.58
C ALA A 152 -2.63 -20.21 8.22
N VAL A 153 -1.60 -19.65 8.86
CA VAL A 153 -0.20 -19.97 8.60
C VAL A 153 0.33 -20.94 9.64
N THR A 154 0.94 -22.02 9.20
CA THR A 154 1.70 -22.89 10.11
C THR A 154 3.02 -22.21 10.45
N GLY A 155 3.28 -22.05 11.75
CA GLY A 155 4.60 -21.66 12.22
C GLY A 155 5.64 -22.71 11.85
N ASN A 156 6.90 -22.30 11.66
CA ASN A 156 8.01 -23.23 11.44
C ASN A 156 7.99 -24.31 12.52
N ALA A 157 7.74 -25.56 12.11
CA ALA A 157 7.71 -26.72 13.00
C ALA A 157 9.08 -26.85 13.70
N LEU A 158 9.18 -26.28 14.91
CA LEU A 158 10.31 -26.52 15.79
C LEU A 158 10.29 -28.02 16.09
N ASP A 159 11.33 -28.73 15.67
CA ASP A 159 11.58 -30.16 15.91
C ASP A 159 10.86 -31.19 15.02
N GLY A 160 10.36 -30.82 13.83
CA GLY A 160 9.97 -31.80 12.80
C GLY A 160 8.75 -32.67 13.15
N HIS A 161 7.97 -32.25 14.14
CA HIS A 161 6.72 -32.88 14.56
C HIS A 161 5.61 -31.82 14.58
N ALA A 162 5.14 -31.41 13.39
CA ALA A 162 3.94 -30.60 13.27
C ALA A 162 2.72 -31.45 13.67
N LEU A 163 2.33 -31.42 14.94
CA LEU A 163 1.10 -32.04 15.45
C LEU A 163 -0.14 -31.13 15.24
N ALA A 164 -0.02 -30.11 14.39
CA ALA A 164 -0.91 -28.97 14.38
C ALA A 164 -2.07 -29.12 13.39
N ALA A 165 -3.29 -29.03 13.90
CA ALA A 165 -4.50 -28.90 13.10
C ALA A 165 -4.77 -27.43 12.82
N ASP A 166 -4.00 -26.85 11.90
CA ASP A 166 -4.15 -25.45 11.50
C ASP A 166 -5.33 -25.30 10.54
N ARG A 167 -6.19 -24.29 10.75
CA ARG A 167 -7.42 -24.10 9.95
C ARG A 167 -7.77 -22.65 9.69
N GLY A 168 -8.24 -22.34 8.49
CA GLY A 168 -8.81 -21.03 8.18
C GLY A 168 -10.09 -20.81 9.00
N ILE A 169 -11.10 -21.67 8.82
CA ILE A 169 -12.37 -21.64 9.56
C ILE A 169 -12.66 -22.99 10.22
N LEU A 170 -13.06 -22.99 11.49
CA LEU A 170 -13.59 -24.14 12.20
C LEU A 170 -14.99 -23.83 12.74
N LEU A 171 -16.00 -24.51 12.19
CA LEU A 171 -17.39 -24.43 12.63
C LEU A 171 -17.72 -25.59 13.56
N ARG A 172 -18.08 -25.28 14.80
CA ARG A 172 -18.47 -26.28 15.80
C ARG A 172 -19.90 -26.75 15.64
N ALA A 173 -20.22 -27.90 16.23
CA ALA A 173 -21.58 -28.44 16.24
C ALA A 173 -22.63 -27.39 16.65
N GLY A 174 -23.64 -27.19 15.81
CA GLY A 174 -24.70 -26.19 16.01
C GLY A 174 -24.43 -24.82 15.37
N SER A 175 -23.25 -24.61 14.76
CA SER A 175 -22.94 -23.40 14.01
C SER A 175 -23.61 -23.36 12.64
N GLU A 176 -23.89 -22.15 12.17
CA GLU A 176 -24.34 -21.86 10.80
C GLU A 176 -23.44 -20.78 10.21
N ALA A 177 -22.88 -21.01 9.03
CA ALA A 177 -21.99 -20.07 8.38
C ALA A 177 -22.40 -19.75 6.94
N LEU A 178 -22.29 -18.48 6.57
CA LEU A 178 -22.27 -17.99 5.19
C LEU A 178 -20.89 -17.38 4.92
N VAL A 179 -20.22 -17.83 3.88
CA VAL A 179 -18.92 -17.33 3.43
C VAL A 179 -19.06 -16.96 1.96
N ASP A 180 -18.94 -15.67 1.66
CA ASP A 180 -19.26 -15.10 0.34
C ASP A 180 -18.14 -14.14 -0.14
N HIS A 181 -17.62 -14.30 -1.35
CA HIS A 181 -16.50 -13.47 -1.84
C HIS A 181 -15.26 -13.46 -0.92
N VAL A 182 -14.90 -14.61 -0.35
CA VAL A 182 -13.79 -14.74 0.61
C VAL A 182 -12.62 -15.51 0.00
N THR A 183 -11.39 -15.04 0.25
CA THR A 183 -10.17 -15.82 -0.01
C THR A 183 -9.69 -16.45 1.29
N ILE A 184 -9.61 -17.79 1.33
CA ILE A 184 -9.13 -18.56 2.47
C ILE A 184 -7.84 -19.27 2.07
N ILE A 185 -6.75 -18.91 2.72
CA ILE A 185 -5.43 -19.52 2.56
C ILE A 185 -5.18 -20.39 3.79
N GLY A 186 -5.37 -21.69 3.60
CA GLY A 186 -5.01 -22.73 4.54
C GLY A 186 -3.50 -22.94 4.62
N PRO A 187 -3.06 -23.66 5.67
CA PRO A 187 -1.66 -23.96 5.91
C PRO A 187 -1.04 -24.82 4.79
N ASP A 188 0.21 -24.53 4.44
CA ASP A 188 1.06 -25.36 3.58
C ASP A 188 1.85 -26.35 4.46
N VAL A 189 1.22 -27.46 4.83
CA VAL A 189 1.89 -28.51 5.63
C VAL A 189 1.79 -29.85 4.93
N PRO A 190 2.93 -30.46 4.58
CA PRO A 190 2.95 -31.83 4.10
C PRO A 190 2.29 -32.76 5.13
N VAL A 191 1.18 -33.39 4.75
CA VAL A 191 0.49 -34.36 5.60
C VAL A 191 1.43 -35.54 5.89
N ASP A 192 1.85 -35.73 7.15
CA ASP A 192 2.55 -36.96 7.55
C ASP A 192 1.54 -38.12 7.53
N PRO A 193 1.70 -39.12 6.62
CA PRO A 193 0.75 -40.21 6.49
C PRO A 193 0.67 -41.12 7.74
N ASN A 194 1.53 -40.94 8.74
CA ASN A 194 1.52 -41.72 9.98
C ASN A 194 0.62 -41.13 11.09
N PHE A 195 0.07 -39.92 10.91
CA PHE A 195 -0.85 -39.31 11.87
C PHE A 195 -2.29 -39.37 11.33
N ASP A 196 -3.07 -40.29 11.90
CA ASP A 196 -4.46 -40.62 11.52
C ASP A 196 -5.49 -39.50 11.88
N GLU A 197 -5.05 -38.39 12.48
CA GLU A 197 -5.96 -37.34 13.01
C GLU A 197 -5.53 -35.88 12.74
N THR A 198 -4.40 -35.60 12.10
CA THR A 198 -3.93 -34.22 11.88
C THR A 198 -4.32 -33.72 10.49
N SER A 199 -5.62 -33.46 10.28
CA SER A 199 -6.06 -32.70 9.11
C SER A 199 -5.91 -31.20 9.39
N SER A 200 -4.87 -30.61 8.82
CA SER A 200 -4.91 -29.22 8.40
C SER A 200 -5.99 -29.07 7.33
N ALA A 201 -6.88 -28.10 7.49
CA ALA A 201 -7.96 -27.86 6.55
C ALA A 201 -8.21 -26.37 6.41
N GLY A 202 -8.40 -25.87 5.19
CA GLY A 202 -8.84 -24.48 4.99
C GLY A 202 -10.13 -24.19 5.79
N ILE A 203 -11.07 -25.14 5.76
CA ILE A 203 -12.33 -25.10 6.49
C ILE A 203 -12.62 -26.48 7.12
N GLU A 204 -13.00 -26.54 8.40
CA GLU A 204 -13.62 -27.72 9.02
C GLU A 204 -15.04 -27.40 9.49
N VAL A 205 -15.98 -28.27 9.14
CA VAL A 205 -17.39 -28.21 9.51
C VAL A 205 -17.71 -29.43 10.38
N GLU A 206 -17.80 -29.25 11.69
CA GLU A 206 -18.10 -30.34 12.62
C GLU A 206 -19.52 -30.92 12.42
N ALA A 207 -19.75 -32.11 12.96
CA ALA A 207 -21.06 -32.76 12.89
C ALA A 207 -22.15 -31.88 13.53
N GLY A 208 -23.20 -31.58 12.77
CA GLY A 208 -24.30 -30.70 13.20
C GLY A 208 -24.06 -29.20 12.96
N ALA A 209 -22.94 -28.82 12.35
CA ALA A 209 -22.75 -27.47 11.80
C ALA A 209 -23.21 -27.41 10.33
N THR A 210 -23.50 -26.20 9.83
CA THR A 210 -23.85 -25.93 8.42
C THR A 210 -22.96 -24.83 7.86
N LEU A 211 -22.43 -25.03 6.65
CA LEU A 211 -21.70 -24.03 5.89
C LEU A 211 -22.36 -23.84 4.51
N VAL A 212 -22.60 -22.60 4.15
CA VAL A 212 -22.88 -22.16 2.77
C VAL A 212 -21.66 -21.38 2.29
N LEU A 213 -21.07 -21.81 1.19
CA LEU A 213 -19.92 -21.17 0.56
C LEU A 213 -20.32 -20.67 -0.83
N GLN A 214 -20.00 -19.42 -1.15
CA GLN A 214 -20.35 -18.78 -2.42
C GLN A 214 -19.21 -17.87 -2.90
N ASP A 215 -18.95 -17.84 -4.21
CA ASP A 215 -18.04 -16.89 -4.87
C ASP A 215 -16.65 -16.77 -4.20
N SER A 216 -16.16 -17.84 -3.58
CA SER A 216 -15.01 -17.84 -2.67
C SER A 216 -13.87 -18.73 -3.16
N LEU A 217 -12.64 -18.35 -2.83
CA LEU A 217 -11.41 -19.07 -3.16
C LEU A 217 -10.86 -19.74 -1.91
N VAL A 218 -10.67 -21.07 -1.92
CA VAL A 218 -10.08 -21.83 -0.80
C VAL A 218 -8.85 -22.61 -1.27
N VAL A 219 -7.70 -22.24 -0.72
CA VAL A 219 -6.37 -22.64 -1.20
C VAL A 219 -5.52 -23.16 -0.03
N GLY A 220 -4.68 -24.16 -0.24
CA GLY A 220 -3.64 -24.61 0.69
C GLY A 220 -3.02 -25.93 0.21
N ASP A 221 -2.39 -26.70 1.11
CA ASP A 221 -2.02 -28.10 0.87
C ASP A 221 -2.85 -29.06 1.77
N GLY A 222 -3.63 -29.99 1.19
CA GLY A 222 -4.40 -31.01 1.94
C GLY A 222 -5.92 -31.08 1.71
N ASP A 223 -6.66 -31.53 2.73
CA ASP A 223 -8.13 -31.69 2.72
C ASP A 223 -8.78 -30.33 3.07
N PHE A 224 -9.13 -29.52 2.06
CA PHE A 224 -9.49 -28.11 2.26
C PHE A 224 -10.81 -27.87 2.96
N VAL A 225 -11.77 -28.77 2.78
CA VAL A 225 -13.07 -28.68 3.45
C VAL A 225 -13.33 -30.02 4.12
N SER A 226 -13.01 -30.11 5.40
CA SER A 226 -13.30 -31.29 6.22
C SER A 226 -14.75 -31.20 6.71
N VAL A 227 -15.68 -31.85 6.02
CA VAL A 227 -17.11 -31.77 6.32
C VAL A 227 -17.59 -33.02 7.06
N LYS A 228 -17.85 -32.87 8.35
CA LYS A 228 -18.63 -33.83 9.17
C LYS A 228 -20.09 -33.39 9.33
N GLY A 229 -20.37 -32.10 9.10
CA GLY A 229 -21.70 -31.48 9.12
C GLY A 229 -22.38 -31.37 7.75
N SER A 230 -23.11 -30.28 7.52
CA SER A 230 -23.73 -29.93 6.24
C SER A 230 -22.89 -28.88 5.50
N PHE A 231 -22.70 -29.08 4.20
CA PHE A 231 -21.98 -28.16 3.33
C PHE A 231 -22.79 -27.94 2.05
N ASP A 232 -23.05 -26.67 1.75
CA ASP A 232 -23.71 -26.22 0.53
C ASP A 232 -22.73 -25.35 -0.28
N ASP A 233 -22.38 -25.81 -1.47
CA ASP A 233 -21.59 -25.06 -2.44
C ASP A 233 -22.59 -24.32 -3.33
N ALA A 234 -22.86 -23.06 -2.98
CA ALA A 234 -23.84 -22.23 -3.67
C ALA A 234 -23.36 -21.76 -5.06
N GLY A 235 -22.16 -22.14 -5.48
CA GLY A 235 -21.55 -21.81 -6.77
C GLY A 235 -20.49 -20.71 -6.68
N GLY A 236 -19.72 -20.55 -7.76
CA GLY A 236 -18.68 -19.52 -7.89
C GLY A 236 -17.39 -19.81 -7.10
N ASN A 237 -17.29 -20.96 -6.44
CA ASN A 237 -16.15 -21.30 -5.60
C ASN A 237 -15.01 -21.98 -6.38
N VAL A 238 -13.77 -21.74 -5.94
CA VAL A 238 -12.58 -22.47 -6.38
C VAL A 238 -12.00 -23.22 -5.19
N LEU A 239 -12.05 -24.56 -5.22
CA LEU A 239 -11.60 -25.42 -4.12
C LEU A 239 -10.43 -26.30 -4.56
N SER A 240 -9.22 -25.91 -4.18
CA SER A 240 -7.98 -26.39 -4.80
C SER A 240 -7.81 -27.91 -4.98
N SER A 241 -8.15 -28.78 -4.01
CA SER A 241 -8.04 -30.25 -4.19
C SER A 241 -9.29 -30.93 -4.72
N ARG A 242 -10.49 -30.35 -4.51
CA ARG A 242 -11.74 -30.93 -5.03
C ARG A 242 -11.77 -30.80 -6.55
N ASP A 243 -11.33 -29.65 -7.04
CA ASP A 243 -11.40 -29.29 -8.44
C ASP A 243 -10.09 -29.64 -9.17
N GLY A 244 -9.10 -30.21 -8.46
CA GLY A 244 -7.79 -30.57 -9.02
C GLY A 244 -6.97 -29.36 -9.45
N VAL A 245 -7.22 -28.21 -8.81
CA VAL A 245 -6.60 -26.92 -9.09
C VAL A 245 -5.61 -26.61 -7.96
N THR A 246 -4.34 -26.93 -8.12
CA THR A 246 -3.31 -26.48 -7.17
C THR A 246 -3.17 -24.96 -7.18
N ILE A 247 -2.53 -24.35 -6.17
CA ILE A 247 -2.17 -22.92 -6.24
C ILE A 247 -1.30 -22.64 -7.46
N ALA A 248 -0.48 -23.63 -7.84
CA ALA A 248 0.17 -23.64 -9.13
C ALA A 248 -0.92 -23.60 -10.19
N ASP A 249 -1.87 -24.51 -10.35
CA ASP A 249 -2.91 -24.45 -11.41
C ASP A 249 -3.79 -23.17 -11.44
N VAL A 250 -4.03 -22.48 -10.32
CA VAL A 250 -4.70 -21.15 -10.31
C VAL A 250 -3.83 -20.09 -11.00
N PHE A 251 -2.51 -20.21 -10.91
CA PHE A 251 -1.51 -19.25 -11.42
C PHE A 251 -0.51 -19.84 -12.43
N ALA A 252 -0.64 -21.11 -12.79
CA ALA A 252 0.26 -21.88 -13.62
C ALA A 252 -0.31 -21.71 -15.00
N THR A 253 0.05 -20.57 -15.58
CA THR A 253 0.75 -20.47 -16.87
C THR A 253 0.65 -21.70 -17.78
N GLY A 254 -0.57 -22.20 -18.03
CA GLY A 254 -0.91 -22.74 -19.32
C GLY A 254 -0.51 -21.71 -20.37
N GLN A 255 -0.20 -22.16 -21.60
CA GLN A 255 -0.06 -21.20 -22.69
C GLN A 255 -1.31 -20.33 -22.67
N LEU A 256 -1.11 -19.02 -22.52
CA LEU A 256 -2.25 -18.13 -22.34
C LEU A 256 -3.23 -18.35 -23.50
N ALA A 257 -4.48 -18.65 -23.17
CA ALA A 257 -5.53 -18.89 -24.15
C ALA A 257 -6.38 -17.63 -24.34
N ASP A 258 -6.84 -17.46 -25.57
CA ASP A 258 -7.78 -16.44 -25.96
C ASP A 258 -9.18 -16.81 -25.42
N ASN A 259 -9.76 -15.95 -24.59
CA ASN A 259 -11.11 -16.11 -24.04
C ASN A 259 -12.22 -15.52 -24.94
N GLY A 260 -11.88 -15.03 -26.13
CA GLY A 260 -12.76 -14.34 -27.07
C GLY A 260 -12.21 -13.03 -27.64
N GLY A 261 -11.07 -12.53 -27.13
CA GLY A 261 -10.41 -11.27 -27.52
C GLY A 261 -8.91 -11.41 -27.81
N SER A 262 -8.27 -10.36 -28.33
CA SER A 262 -6.82 -10.35 -28.65
C SER A 262 -5.92 -10.57 -27.42
N THR A 263 -6.43 -10.27 -26.23
CA THR A 263 -5.69 -10.37 -24.97
C THR A 263 -5.84 -11.75 -24.35
N ARG A 264 -4.67 -12.36 -24.18
CA ARG A 264 -4.48 -13.69 -23.63
C ARG A 264 -4.55 -13.63 -22.10
N THR A 265 -5.50 -14.31 -21.47
CA THR A 265 -5.76 -14.20 -20.01
C THR A 265 -5.14 -15.34 -19.21
N ILE A 266 -4.73 -15.05 -17.97
CA ILE A 266 -4.09 -16.03 -17.06
C ILE A 266 -5.10 -17.03 -16.46
N ALA A 267 -6.39 -16.70 -16.50
CA ALA A 267 -7.45 -17.45 -15.81
C ALA A 267 -7.94 -18.70 -16.57
N LEU A 268 -7.44 -18.95 -17.78
CA LEU A 268 -7.88 -20.08 -18.61
C LEU A 268 -6.77 -21.10 -18.83
N LEU A 269 -6.98 -22.32 -18.31
CA LEU A 269 -6.29 -23.50 -18.83
C LEU A 269 -6.57 -23.60 -20.34
N ASP A 270 -5.51 -23.68 -21.15
CA ASP A 270 -5.55 -23.98 -22.60
C ASP A 270 -5.98 -25.43 -22.86
N ASP A 271 -7.19 -25.75 -22.41
CA ASP A 271 -7.90 -26.98 -22.65
C ASP A 271 -9.04 -26.68 -23.63
N PRO A 272 -9.10 -27.31 -24.82
CA PRO A 272 -10.18 -27.11 -25.79
C PRO A 272 -11.59 -27.41 -25.28
N SER A 273 -11.72 -28.07 -24.12
CA SER A 273 -13.00 -28.31 -23.44
C SER A 273 -13.38 -27.21 -22.43
N ASN A 274 -12.50 -26.24 -22.19
CA ASN A 274 -12.74 -25.11 -21.31
C ASN A 274 -13.85 -24.22 -21.90
N PRO A 275 -15.02 -24.12 -21.24
CA PRO A 275 -16.18 -23.41 -21.78
C PRO A 275 -16.00 -21.88 -21.81
N ALA A 276 -14.93 -21.36 -21.20
CA ALA A 276 -14.62 -19.94 -21.20
C ALA A 276 -13.67 -19.51 -22.35
N ILE A 277 -13.06 -20.46 -23.08
CA ILE A 277 -12.29 -20.14 -24.30
C ILE A 277 -13.26 -19.66 -25.40
N GLY A 278 -13.03 -18.46 -25.93
CA GLY A 278 -13.83 -17.87 -27.01
C GLY A 278 -15.26 -17.46 -26.66
N ALA A 279 -15.58 -17.29 -25.37
CA ALA A 279 -16.94 -17.05 -24.88
C ALA A 279 -17.18 -15.65 -24.27
N ALA A 280 -16.14 -14.79 -24.23
CA ALA A 280 -16.29 -13.41 -23.77
C ALA A 280 -17.29 -12.64 -24.63
N ILE A 281 -18.07 -11.78 -23.98
CA ILE A 281 -18.96 -10.81 -24.64
C ILE A 281 -18.16 -9.52 -24.72
N PRO A 282 -17.85 -8.99 -25.92
CA PRO A 282 -17.18 -7.71 -26.07
C PRO A 282 -17.91 -6.64 -25.27
N ALA A 283 -17.19 -5.92 -24.41
CA ALA A 283 -17.74 -4.83 -23.63
C ALA A 283 -17.32 -3.51 -24.27
N ASP A 284 -18.29 -2.78 -24.82
CA ASP A 284 -18.03 -1.41 -25.28
C ASP A 284 -17.73 -0.52 -24.05
N GLY A 285 -16.54 0.09 -24.00
CA GLY A 285 -16.36 1.36 -23.28
C GLY A 285 -15.63 1.33 -21.94
N VAL A 286 -14.45 0.71 -21.85
CA VAL A 286 -13.47 1.13 -20.84
C VAL A 286 -12.14 1.37 -21.55
N ASP A 287 -11.79 2.64 -21.75
CA ASP A 287 -10.56 3.06 -22.44
C ASP A 287 -9.30 2.82 -21.58
N ALA A 288 -9.46 2.43 -20.32
CA ALA A 288 -8.37 2.13 -19.41
C ALA A 288 -8.71 0.96 -18.47
N ASP A 289 -7.70 0.21 -18.01
CA ASP A 289 -7.87 -0.83 -17.00
C ASP A 289 -7.99 -0.28 -15.58
N GLN A 290 -8.15 -1.16 -14.59
CA GLN A 290 -8.26 -0.78 -13.18
C GLN A 290 -7.00 -0.10 -12.60
N ARG A 291 -5.91 -0.01 -13.37
CA ARG A 291 -4.67 0.71 -13.04
C ARG A 291 -4.56 2.04 -13.80
N GLY A 292 -5.54 2.38 -14.64
CA GLY A 292 -5.51 3.59 -15.48
C GLY A 292 -4.69 3.44 -16.77
N LEU A 293 -4.25 2.22 -17.12
CA LEU A 293 -3.51 1.98 -18.36
C LEU A 293 -4.47 1.89 -19.54
N ALA A 294 -4.17 2.61 -20.63
CA ALA A 294 -5.00 2.63 -21.81
C ALA A 294 -5.22 1.21 -22.38
N ARG A 295 -6.48 0.85 -22.58
CA ARG A 295 -6.92 -0.38 -23.21
C ARG A 295 -6.93 -0.22 -24.72
N ASP A 296 -6.76 -1.31 -25.47
CA ASP A 296 -6.96 -1.28 -26.92
C ASP A 296 -8.46 -1.20 -27.28
N ASP A 297 -8.76 -1.11 -28.57
CA ASP A 297 -10.11 -0.82 -29.08
C ASP A 297 -11.16 -1.93 -28.78
N ASP A 298 -10.77 -3.10 -28.24
CA ASP A 298 -11.64 -4.25 -27.97
C ASP A 298 -11.42 -4.87 -26.56
N PRO A 299 -11.60 -4.13 -25.44
CA PRO A 299 -11.27 -4.65 -24.12
C PRO A 299 -12.37 -5.52 -23.51
N ASP A 300 -12.01 -6.73 -23.08
CA ASP A 300 -12.93 -7.63 -22.38
C ASP A 300 -13.00 -7.36 -20.87
N ALA A 301 -14.19 -7.56 -20.29
CA ALA A 301 -14.40 -7.45 -18.85
C ALA A 301 -13.64 -8.55 -18.09
N GLY A 302 -12.84 -8.17 -17.08
CA GLY A 302 -12.18 -9.09 -16.15
C GLY A 302 -10.80 -9.62 -16.59
N ALA A 303 -10.24 -9.16 -17.71
CA ALA A 303 -8.86 -9.48 -18.07
C ALA A 303 -7.85 -8.68 -17.22
N PHE A 304 -6.97 -9.38 -16.51
CA PHE A 304 -5.73 -8.79 -15.98
C PHE A 304 -4.70 -8.75 -17.12
N GLU A 305 -4.18 -7.57 -17.46
CA GLU A 305 -3.07 -7.48 -18.40
C GLU A 305 -1.75 -7.73 -17.64
N ALA A 306 -1.17 -8.90 -17.85
CA ALA A 306 0.23 -9.16 -17.52
C ALA A 306 1.10 -8.53 -18.62
N GLY A 307 1.83 -7.48 -18.27
CA GLY A 307 2.58 -6.65 -19.23
C GLY A 307 3.26 -5.44 -18.58
N ALA A 308 2.79 -4.99 -17.42
CA ALA A 308 3.62 -4.17 -16.54
C ALA A 308 4.85 -5.02 -16.18
N SER A 309 6.03 -4.54 -16.51
CA SER A 309 7.30 -5.04 -15.96
C SER A 309 7.14 -5.25 -14.44
N GLU A 310 7.85 -6.25 -13.89
CA GLU A 310 8.04 -6.40 -12.44
C GLU A 310 8.07 -5.01 -11.81
N PRO A 311 7.22 -4.69 -10.81
CA PRO A 311 7.23 -3.37 -10.19
C PRO A 311 8.68 -3.08 -9.83
N ALA A 312 9.22 -1.98 -10.38
CA ALA A 312 10.58 -1.57 -10.11
C ALA A 312 10.81 -1.70 -8.60
N SER A 313 11.94 -2.31 -8.21
CA SER A 313 12.31 -2.58 -6.81
C SER A 313 11.74 -1.51 -5.90
N SER A 314 10.75 -1.87 -5.08
CA SER A 314 9.94 -0.90 -4.33
C SER A 314 10.73 -0.17 -3.24
N THR A 315 12.03 -0.40 -3.12
CA THR A 315 12.90 0.23 -2.11
C THR A 315 13.89 1.14 -2.81
N LEU A 316 14.00 2.38 -2.33
CA LEU A 316 15.00 3.34 -2.80
C LEU A 316 16.41 2.72 -2.66
N PRO A 317 17.26 2.75 -3.69
CA PRO A 317 18.63 2.27 -3.58
C PRO A 317 19.40 3.06 -2.51
N SER A 318 20.42 2.44 -1.91
CA SER A 318 21.26 3.12 -0.91
C SER A 318 22.09 4.20 -1.60
N LEU A 319 21.80 5.46 -1.31
CA LEU A 319 22.54 6.61 -1.82
C LEU A 319 23.69 6.94 -0.87
N VAL A 320 24.91 7.12 -1.41
CA VAL A 320 26.12 7.39 -0.63
C VAL A 320 26.99 8.39 -1.37
N GLU A 321 27.22 9.54 -0.75
CA GLU A 321 28.05 10.61 -1.27
C GLU A 321 29.38 10.14 -1.88
N GLY A 322 29.60 10.55 -3.13
CA GLY A 322 30.78 10.27 -3.95
C GLY A 322 30.90 8.82 -4.42
N LEU A 323 29.88 7.99 -4.21
CA LEU A 323 29.86 6.59 -4.65
C LEU A 323 28.77 6.38 -5.71
N PRO A 324 29.14 6.08 -6.97
CA PRO A 324 28.16 5.84 -8.02
C PRO A 324 27.23 4.69 -7.66
N ILE A 325 25.94 4.87 -7.95
CA ILE A 325 24.97 3.78 -7.89
C ILE A 325 25.18 2.81 -9.06
N ASP A 326 24.77 1.56 -8.90
CA ASP A 326 24.84 0.59 -10.00
C ASP A 326 23.86 1.04 -11.10
N ALA A 327 24.30 0.98 -12.36
CA ALA A 327 23.44 1.35 -13.48
C ALA A 327 22.16 0.50 -13.57
N GLY A 328 22.17 -0.73 -13.01
CA GLY A 328 20.96 -1.56 -12.89
C GLY A 328 19.97 -1.09 -11.83
N ASP A 329 20.39 -0.23 -10.89
CA ASP A 329 19.56 0.36 -9.85
C ASP A 329 19.01 1.75 -10.26
N ILE A 330 19.50 2.31 -11.37
CA ILE A 330 18.95 3.54 -11.95
C ILE A 330 17.63 3.19 -12.64
N ASN A 331 16.52 3.58 -12.01
CA ASN A 331 15.17 3.19 -12.43
C ASN A 331 14.29 4.36 -12.91
N GLY A 332 14.77 5.60 -12.84
CA GLY A 332 13.96 6.77 -13.13
C GLY A 332 12.85 6.97 -12.09
N VAL A 333 11.77 7.62 -12.51
CA VAL A 333 10.51 7.73 -11.74
C VAL A 333 9.35 7.44 -12.69
N ALA A 334 8.39 6.64 -12.25
CA ALA A 334 7.26 6.30 -13.10
C ALA A 334 6.31 7.50 -13.22
N ARG A 335 5.82 7.82 -14.43
CA ARG A 335 4.88 8.94 -14.66
C ARG A 335 3.66 8.91 -13.74
N GLY A 336 3.15 7.70 -13.44
CA GLY A 336 2.03 7.51 -12.51
C GLY A 336 2.28 8.00 -11.08
N GLN A 337 3.54 8.22 -10.69
CA GLN A 337 3.91 8.80 -9.39
C GLN A 337 3.79 10.33 -9.36
N PHE A 338 3.69 10.98 -10.53
CA PHE A 338 3.44 12.42 -10.66
C PHE A 338 2.03 12.71 -11.17
N VAL A 339 1.05 12.02 -10.60
CA VAL A 339 -0.37 12.24 -10.86
C VAL A 339 -1.04 12.67 -9.56
N ILE A 340 -1.77 13.79 -9.60
CA ILE A 340 -2.54 14.30 -8.47
C ILE A 340 -3.61 13.27 -8.09
N GLY A 341 -3.61 12.84 -6.82
CA GLY A 341 -4.59 11.89 -6.31
C GLY A 341 -5.96 12.51 -6.04
N ASP A 342 -6.87 11.71 -5.49
CA ASP A 342 -8.26 12.12 -5.18
C ASP A 342 -8.35 13.31 -4.23
N ALA A 343 -7.28 13.58 -3.49
CA ALA A 343 -7.20 14.68 -2.55
C ALA A 343 -7.03 16.06 -3.22
N GLY A 344 -6.68 16.09 -4.51
CA GLY A 344 -6.56 17.32 -5.30
C GLY A 344 -5.35 18.18 -4.96
N ASP A 345 -4.27 17.58 -4.44
CA ASP A 345 -3.00 18.24 -4.18
C ASP A 345 -1.84 17.22 -4.22
N ALA A 346 -0.61 17.72 -4.20
CA ALA A 346 0.59 16.95 -3.89
C ALA A 346 1.52 17.76 -2.99
N VAL A 347 2.30 17.08 -2.14
CA VAL A 347 3.26 17.69 -1.22
C VAL A 347 4.66 17.22 -1.58
N LEU A 348 5.57 18.18 -1.75
CA LEU A 348 6.99 17.94 -1.95
C LEU A 348 7.73 18.24 -0.66
N THR A 349 8.35 17.22 -0.06
CA THR A 349 9.08 17.35 1.20
C THR A 349 10.57 17.20 0.96
N PHE A 350 11.34 18.20 1.35
CA PHE A 350 12.79 18.15 1.30
C PHE A 350 13.34 17.22 2.39
N MET A 351 14.05 16.17 1.99
CA MET A 351 14.61 15.20 2.94
C MET A 351 16.07 15.52 3.25
N ASP A 352 16.91 15.63 2.22
CA ASP A 352 18.32 15.95 2.38
C ASP A 352 18.98 16.44 1.08
N GLU A 353 20.23 16.89 1.19
CA GLU A 353 21.07 17.31 0.07
C GLU A 353 22.54 17.05 0.39
N PHE A 354 23.29 16.60 -0.61
CA PHE A 354 24.74 16.46 -0.55
C PHE A 354 25.38 16.99 -1.85
N ALA A 355 25.07 18.23 -2.20
CA ALA A 355 25.62 18.88 -3.38
C ALA A 355 26.40 20.14 -3.01
N ALA A 356 27.48 20.41 -3.73
CA ALA A 356 28.13 21.71 -3.62
C ALA A 356 27.37 22.83 -4.37
N PHE A 357 26.41 22.47 -5.23
CA PHE A 357 25.67 23.41 -6.08
C PHE A 357 24.46 23.98 -5.36
N GLN A 358 24.20 25.27 -5.58
CA GLN A 358 23.02 25.93 -5.04
C GLN A 358 21.87 25.83 -6.06
N SER A 359 21.33 24.63 -6.23
CA SER A 359 20.34 24.34 -7.26
C SER A 359 18.96 24.94 -6.96
N VAL A 360 18.13 25.12 -7.98
CA VAL A 360 16.73 25.58 -7.87
C VAL A 360 15.81 24.43 -8.25
N LEU A 361 14.78 24.13 -7.45
CA LEU A 361 13.75 23.14 -7.78
C LEU A 361 12.49 23.83 -8.28
N GLY A 362 11.93 23.31 -9.37
CA GLY A 362 10.62 23.70 -9.86
C GLY A 362 9.73 22.52 -10.22
N VAL A 363 8.49 22.85 -10.52
CA VAL A 363 7.39 21.96 -10.91
C VAL A 363 6.70 22.53 -12.15
N TYR A 364 6.13 21.69 -13.00
CA TYR A 364 5.28 22.08 -14.13
C TYR A 364 4.09 21.14 -14.24
N LEU A 365 3.04 21.57 -14.95
CA LEU A 365 1.89 20.72 -15.30
C LEU A 365 2.09 20.12 -16.70
N VAL A 366 1.58 18.90 -16.90
CA VAL A 366 1.64 18.19 -18.18
C VAL A 366 0.24 18.18 -18.80
N GLY A 367 0.11 18.74 -20.00
CA GLY A 367 -1.13 18.71 -20.77
C GLY A 367 -1.43 17.32 -21.36
N ASP A 368 -2.67 17.12 -21.82
CA ASP A 368 -3.12 15.85 -22.43
C ASP A 368 -2.27 15.41 -23.65
N ASP A 369 -1.63 16.35 -24.33
CA ASP A 369 -0.74 16.12 -25.47
C ASP A 369 0.75 16.08 -25.10
N GLY A 370 1.05 16.08 -23.79
CA GLY A 370 2.40 16.10 -23.25
C GLY A 370 3.04 17.50 -23.24
N GLU A 371 2.31 18.58 -23.55
CA GLU A 371 2.83 19.95 -23.41
C GLU A 371 3.25 20.25 -21.97
N ILE A 372 4.45 20.81 -21.80
CA ILE A 372 4.97 21.26 -20.50
C ILE A 372 4.47 22.68 -20.26
N THR A 373 3.63 22.85 -19.24
CA THR A 373 2.91 24.11 -18.99
C THR A 373 3.10 24.62 -17.56
N ASP A 374 2.92 25.94 -17.40
CA ASP A 374 2.95 26.68 -16.13
C ASP A 374 4.05 26.26 -15.14
N PRO A 375 5.34 26.33 -15.52
CA PRO A 375 6.42 26.04 -14.59
C PRO A 375 6.46 27.04 -13.42
N ARG A 376 6.56 26.52 -12.20
CA ARG A 376 6.65 27.28 -10.92
C ARG A 376 7.88 26.83 -10.13
N ILE A 377 8.42 27.71 -9.30
CA ILE A 377 9.53 27.39 -8.41
C ILE A 377 8.99 26.87 -7.08
N VAL A 378 9.52 25.73 -6.64
CA VAL A 378 9.22 25.09 -5.36
C VAL A 378 10.23 25.57 -4.31
N PHE A 379 11.53 25.41 -4.61
CA PHE A 379 12.61 25.87 -3.75
C PHE A 379 13.56 26.76 -4.56
N GLU A 380 13.63 28.05 -4.20
CA GLU A 380 14.51 29.03 -4.85
C GLU A 380 16.00 28.77 -4.62
N ARG A 381 16.33 27.96 -3.61
CA ARG A 381 17.70 27.53 -3.31
C ARG A 381 17.68 26.27 -2.46
N ILE A 382 18.08 25.15 -3.07
CA ILE A 382 18.34 23.91 -2.37
C ILE A 382 19.75 24.00 -1.79
N GLU A 383 19.81 24.17 -0.49
CA GLU A 383 21.02 24.10 0.30
C GLU A 383 20.57 23.76 1.72
N GLN A 384 21.13 22.71 2.29
CA GLN A 384 20.74 22.28 3.62
C GLN A 384 21.23 23.27 4.69
N SER A 385 20.42 23.53 5.72
CA SER A 385 20.73 24.51 6.76
C SER A 385 21.81 24.00 7.72
N GLU A 386 21.82 22.69 7.97
CA GLU A 386 22.81 22.03 8.81
C GLU A 386 23.96 21.46 8.00
N ALA A 387 25.20 21.70 8.46
CA ALA A 387 26.38 21.08 7.87
C ALA A 387 26.39 19.58 8.15
N SER A 388 26.85 18.79 7.17
CA SER A 388 27.07 17.35 7.36
C SER A 388 28.27 17.07 8.28
N ASP A 389 28.50 15.79 8.57
CA ASP A 389 29.67 15.35 9.30
C ASP A 389 30.98 15.68 8.57
N LEU A 390 32.12 15.44 9.23
CA LEU A 390 33.43 15.78 8.66
C LEU A 390 33.76 15.02 7.36
N ALA A 391 33.09 13.90 7.05
CA ALA A 391 33.37 13.12 5.85
C ALA A 391 32.73 13.75 4.60
N SER A 392 31.54 14.35 4.74
CA SER A 392 30.81 15.01 3.65
C SER A 392 30.71 16.54 3.78
N ALA A 393 31.45 17.15 4.71
CA ALA A 393 31.42 18.61 4.95
C ALA A 393 31.73 19.48 3.71
N GLY A 394 32.38 18.92 2.68
CA GLY A 394 32.60 19.60 1.40
C GLY A 394 31.39 19.61 0.49
N ALA A 395 30.56 18.56 0.54
CA ALA A 395 29.34 18.39 -0.24
C ALA A 395 28.10 18.93 0.47
N ARG A 396 28.13 19.08 1.80
CA ARG A 396 27.07 19.72 2.57
C ARG A 396 27.67 20.69 3.59
N PRO A 397 28.05 21.90 3.16
CA PRO A 397 28.67 22.90 4.01
C PRO A 397 27.70 23.50 5.05
N GLY A 398 26.39 23.36 4.84
CA GLY A 398 25.35 23.97 5.68
C GLY A 398 25.16 25.46 5.41
N GLY A 399 24.20 26.08 6.11
CA GLY A 399 23.92 27.52 6.01
C GLY A 399 22.88 27.91 4.95
N GLY A 400 22.32 26.91 4.26
CA GLY A 400 21.19 27.09 3.36
C GLY A 400 19.85 27.35 4.06
N PRO A 401 18.78 27.58 3.29
CA PRO A 401 17.49 27.95 3.84
C PRO A 401 16.64 26.75 4.26
N LEU A 402 16.95 25.54 3.79
CA LEU A 402 16.12 24.37 3.97
C LEU A 402 16.52 23.57 5.21
N SER A 403 15.56 22.94 5.87
CA SER A 403 15.75 21.92 6.89
C SER A 403 15.07 20.63 6.45
N THR A 404 15.58 19.48 6.87
CA THR A 404 14.88 18.19 6.64
C THR A 404 13.43 18.28 7.15
N GLY A 405 12.48 17.92 6.29
CA GLY A 405 11.05 18.00 6.55
C GLY A 405 10.39 19.29 6.11
N ASP A 406 11.13 20.28 5.59
CA ASP A 406 10.51 21.45 4.95
C ASP A 406 9.72 20.99 3.72
N ASP A 407 8.46 21.36 3.65
CA ASP A 407 7.53 20.93 2.62
C ASP A 407 6.88 22.10 1.87
N VAL A 408 6.46 21.82 0.64
CA VAL A 408 5.67 22.73 -0.19
C VAL A 408 4.51 21.94 -0.82
N PRO A 409 3.26 22.18 -0.36
CA PRO A 409 2.08 21.73 -1.08
C PRO A 409 1.97 22.47 -2.42
N LEU A 410 1.66 21.74 -3.49
CA LEU A 410 1.48 22.31 -4.82
C LEU A 410 0.28 23.26 -4.86
N GLY A 411 -0.71 23.09 -3.99
CA GLY A 411 -1.83 24.02 -3.81
C GLY A 411 -1.44 25.41 -3.32
N LEU A 412 -0.17 25.64 -2.93
CA LEU A 412 0.37 27.00 -2.71
C LEU A 412 0.91 27.65 -4.00
N LEU A 413 1.21 26.84 -5.02
CA LEU A 413 1.80 27.27 -6.28
C LEU A 413 0.75 27.35 -7.41
N TYR A 414 -0.26 26.48 -7.36
CA TYR A 414 -1.32 26.35 -8.35
C TYR A 414 -2.70 26.60 -7.73
N ASP A 415 -3.64 27.05 -8.55
CA ASP A 415 -5.04 27.14 -8.13
C ASP A 415 -5.66 25.74 -8.04
N ALA A 416 -6.63 25.57 -7.13
CA ALA A 416 -7.31 24.27 -6.95
C ALA A 416 -7.95 23.71 -8.24
N GLY A 417 -8.31 24.57 -9.20
CA GLY A 417 -8.85 24.14 -10.49
C GLY A 417 -7.82 23.50 -11.43
N GLU A 418 -6.53 23.71 -11.17
CA GLU A 418 -5.41 23.17 -11.95
C GLU A 418 -4.96 21.81 -11.39
N LEU A 419 -5.05 21.62 -10.06
CA LEU A 419 -4.71 20.38 -9.36
C LEU A 419 -5.92 19.44 -9.18
N GLN A 420 -6.64 19.15 -10.27
CA GLN A 420 -7.72 18.15 -10.20
C GLN A 420 -7.14 16.73 -10.12
N PRO A 421 -7.86 15.78 -9.50
CA PRO A 421 -7.45 14.37 -9.53
C PRO A 421 -7.21 13.90 -10.97
N GLY A 422 -6.08 13.24 -11.21
CA GLY A 422 -5.63 12.82 -12.53
C GLY A 422 -4.78 13.84 -13.28
N THR A 423 -4.66 15.10 -12.82
CA THR A 423 -3.69 16.05 -13.40
C THR A 423 -2.28 15.48 -13.24
N GLU A 424 -1.52 15.47 -14.33
CA GLU A 424 -0.12 15.09 -14.31
C GLU A 424 0.77 16.32 -14.11
N PHE A 425 1.85 16.14 -13.35
CA PHE A 425 2.88 17.16 -13.16
C PHE A 425 4.27 16.56 -13.41
N GLY A 426 5.29 17.41 -13.43
CA GLY A 426 6.67 16.98 -13.46
C GLY A 426 7.57 17.92 -12.70
N LEU A 427 8.73 17.42 -12.30
CA LEU A 427 9.74 18.22 -11.59
C LEU A 427 10.91 18.55 -12.50
N PHE A 428 11.55 19.67 -12.23
CA PHE A 428 12.81 20.05 -12.85
C PHE A 428 13.76 20.69 -11.83
N LEU A 429 15.06 20.50 -12.06
CA LEU A 429 16.15 21.13 -11.31
C LEU A 429 16.94 22.03 -12.24
N VAL A 430 17.22 23.28 -11.83
CA VAL A 430 18.21 24.14 -12.46
C VAL A 430 19.51 24.01 -11.67
N ALA A 431 20.48 23.29 -12.24
CA ALA A 431 21.77 23.05 -11.61
C ALA A 431 22.51 24.37 -11.34
N ASP A 432 22.92 24.58 -10.08
CA ASP A 432 23.56 25.82 -9.61
C ASP A 432 22.73 27.10 -9.86
N GLY A 433 21.41 26.95 -10.03
CA GLY A 433 20.53 28.01 -10.49
C GLY A 433 20.50 29.25 -9.58
N ALA A 434 20.67 29.09 -8.26
CA ALA A 434 20.63 30.20 -7.32
C ALA A 434 21.89 31.08 -7.39
N ASP A 435 23.04 30.50 -7.75
CA ASP A 435 24.30 31.23 -7.93
C ASP A 435 24.42 31.84 -9.33
N LEU A 436 23.83 31.20 -10.34
CA LEU A 436 23.90 31.62 -11.74
C LEU A 436 22.87 32.69 -12.12
N ASN A 437 21.75 32.79 -11.40
CA ASN A 437 20.66 33.71 -11.71
C ASN A 437 20.50 34.79 -10.64
N ASP A 438 19.92 35.93 -11.02
CA ASP A 438 19.50 36.93 -10.03
C ASP A 438 18.33 36.36 -9.22
N PRO A 439 18.34 36.40 -7.87
CA PRO A 439 17.23 35.87 -7.06
C PRO A 439 15.86 36.46 -7.41
N SER A 440 15.82 37.70 -7.93
CA SER A 440 14.56 38.33 -8.37
C SER A 440 13.99 37.74 -9.67
N LEU A 441 14.77 36.95 -10.42
CA LEU A 441 14.33 36.29 -11.65
C LEU A 441 13.14 35.35 -11.40
N PHE A 442 13.12 34.69 -10.25
CA PHE A 442 12.08 33.71 -9.90
C PHE A 442 10.91 34.30 -9.11
N ALA A 443 11.04 35.55 -8.62
CA ALA A 443 10.06 36.16 -7.72
C ALA A 443 8.83 36.77 -8.44
N GLU A 444 8.99 37.24 -9.68
CA GLU A 444 7.92 37.88 -10.46
C GLU A 444 8.02 37.52 -11.94
N GLY A 445 6.89 37.39 -12.65
CA GLY A 445 6.86 37.10 -14.09
C GLY A 445 6.24 35.74 -14.39
N THR A 446 6.50 35.22 -15.58
CA THR A 446 6.07 33.87 -16.00
C THR A 446 7.27 33.08 -16.52
N LEU A 447 7.32 31.80 -16.21
CA LEU A 447 8.30 30.88 -16.76
C LEU A 447 7.65 30.06 -17.88
N GLU A 448 8.43 29.65 -18.89
CA GLU A 448 7.97 28.81 -19.99
C GLU A 448 9.12 27.93 -20.48
N PHE A 449 8.86 26.65 -20.70
CA PHE A 449 9.78 25.76 -21.40
C PHE A 449 9.57 25.86 -22.90
N ARG A 450 10.65 26.14 -23.65
CA ARG A 450 10.61 26.31 -25.10
C ARG A 450 11.62 25.41 -25.81
N ASN A 451 11.25 24.94 -26.98
CA ASN A 451 12.17 24.30 -27.91
C ASN A 451 13.15 25.31 -28.52
N GLY A 452 14.24 24.84 -29.12
CA GLY A 452 15.23 25.70 -29.78
C GLY A 452 14.69 26.50 -30.99
N ASP A 453 13.48 26.23 -31.48
CA ASP A 453 12.79 27.04 -32.48
C ASP A 453 11.79 28.06 -31.89
N GLY A 454 11.66 28.08 -30.56
CA GLY A 454 10.79 28.95 -29.80
C GLY A 454 9.36 28.45 -29.61
N SER A 455 9.00 27.25 -30.07
CA SER A 455 7.70 26.65 -29.75
C SER A 455 7.64 26.21 -28.28
N PRO A 456 6.45 26.04 -27.68
CA PRO A 456 6.30 25.37 -26.40
C PRO A 456 6.94 23.98 -26.40
N ALA A 457 7.52 23.59 -25.26
CA ALA A 457 8.11 22.28 -25.07
C ALA A 457 7.04 21.24 -24.71
N THR A 458 7.36 19.98 -25.00
CA THR A 458 6.56 18.80 -24.66
C THR A 458 7.46 17.77 -23.98
N LEU A 459 6.91 16.70 -23.42
CA LEU A 459 7.71 15.58 -22.89
C LEU A 459 8.57 14.87 -23.96
N ASP A 460 8.25 15.04 -25.24
CA ASP A 460 9.02 14.52 -26.38
C ASP A 460 10.10 15.51 -26.89
N SER A 461 10.21 16.68 -26.25
CA SER A 461 11.22 17.68 -26.61
C SER A 461 12.64 17.17 -26.36
N THR A 462 13.61 17.84 -26.98
CA THR A 462 15.04 17.57 -26.74
C THR A 462 15.68 18.80 -26.14
N ILE A 463 16.06 18.72 -24.85
CA ILE A 463 16.76 19.78 -24.11
C ILE A 463 16.06 21.15 -24.26
N PRO A 464 14.82 21.31 -23.74
CA PRO A 464 14.14 22.59 -23.80
C PRO A 464 14.84 23.66 -22.95
N GLU A 465 14.72 24.93 -23.34
CA GLU A 465 15.20 26.08 -22.58
C GLU A 465 14.11 26.59 -21.65
N LEU A 466 14.46 26.98 -20.42
CA LEU A 466 13.55 27.69 -19.52
C LEU A 466 13.70 29.20 -19.70
N VAL A 467 12.61 29.84 -20.10
CA VAL A 467 12.58 31.28 -20.38
C VAL A 467 11.69 31.98 -19.36
N HIS A 468 12.25 33.00 -18.72
CA HIS A 468 11.51 33.94 -17.90
C HIS A 468 11.02 35.12 -18.73
N THR A 469 9.76 35.49 -18.57
CA THR A 469 9.16 36.71 -19.14
C THR A 469 8.70 37.63 -18.03
N ALA A 470 9.32 38.81 -17.94
CA ALA A 470 8.95 39.83 -16.97
C ALA A 470 7.63 40.53 -17.35
N ALA A 471 7.05 41.29 -16.41
CA ALA A 471 5.80 42.02 -16.62
C ALA A 471 5.85 43.08 -17.75
N ASP A 472 7.04 43.53 -18.14
CA ASP A 472 7.24 44.45 -19.28
C ASP A 472 7.43 43.73 -20.63
N GLY A 473 7.37 42.39 -20.62
CA GLY A 473 7.56 41.53 -21.78
C GLY A 473 9.02 41.28 -22.15
N SER A 474 9.99 41.71 -21.32
CA SER A 474 11.39 41.32 -21.52
C SER A 474 11.58 39.85 -21.18
N GLU A 475 12.36 39.16 -22.02
CA GLU A 475 12.64 37.74 -21.86
C GLU A 475 14.09 37.54 -21.42
N THR A 476 14.30 36.63 -20.48
CA THR A 476 15.61 36.20 -19.97
C THR A 476 15.66 34.68 -19.95
N ILE A 477 16.70 34.11 -20.53
CA ILE A 477 16.95 32.65 -20.43
C ILE A 477 17.49 32.38 -19.02
N VAL A 478 16.89 31.40 -18.33
CA VAL A 478 17.37 30.93 -17.03
C VAL A 478 18.70 30.20 -17.24
N LEU A 479 19.73 30.58 -16.48
CA LEU A 479 21.07 30.02 -16.58
C LEU A 479 21.22 28.77 -15.70
N GLY A 480 21.89 27.76 -16.22
CA GLY A 480 22.10 26.46 -15.56
C GLY A 480 21.69 25.32 -16.48
N ASP A 481 22.22 24.12 -16.23
CA ASP A 481 21.71 22.92 -16.88
C ASP A 481 20.37 22.55 -16.24
N ILE A 482 19.39 22.16 -17.06
CA ILE A 482 18.05 21.82 -16.58
C ILE A 482 17.85 20.33 -16.65
N MET A 483 17.58 19.72 -15.49
CA MET A 483 17.32 18.30 -15.36
C MET A 483 15.83 18.10 -15.07
N HIS A 484 15.14 17.38 -15.94
CA HIS A 484 13.76 16.94 -15.82
C HIS A 484 13.71 15.53 -15.22
N MET A 485 12.72 15.33 -14.35
CA MET A 485 12.57 14.09 -13.60
C MET A 485 11.54 13.19 -14.30
N THR A 486 10.60 13.78 -15.02
CA THR A 486 9.63 13.08 -15.89
C THR A 486 10.22 12.89 -17.29
N ASP A 487 9.89 11.78 -17.95
CA ASP A 487 10.19 11.52 -19.36
C ASP A 487 8.90 11.34 -20.19
N GLY A 488 9.01 11.45 -21.52
CA GLY A 488 7.93 11.10 -22.44
C GLY A 488 7.79 9.60 -22.68
N ASP A 489 8.89 8.85 -22.54
CA ASP A 489 8.98 7.42 -22.83
C ASP A 489 9.51 6.63 -21.62
N SER A 490 8.61 6.29 -20.71
CA SER A 490 8.90 5.56 -19.46
C SER A 490 9.44 4.12 -19.67
N ALA A 491 9.60 3.65 -20.91
CA ALA A 491 10.04 2.28 -21.19
C ALA A 491 11.54 2.06 -20.98
N ASP A 492 12.36 3.12 -21.01
CA ASP A 492 13.80 3.06 -20.74
C ASP A 492 14.14 4.01 -19.58
N GLY A 493 14.06 3.49 -18.35
CA GLY A 493 14.33 4.27 -17.13
C GLY A 493 15.74 4.89 -17.04
N LEU A 494 16.64 4.61 -17.99
CA LEU A 494 17.94 5.24 -18.11
C LEU A 494 17.95 6.46 -19.04
N ALA A 495 16.95 6.63 -19.90
CA ALA A 495 16.90 7.67 -20.92
C ALA A 495 15.94 8.78 -20.51
N ASN A 496 16.35 10.03 -20.75
CA ASN A 496 15.45 11.17 -20.69
C ASN A 496 15.93 12.23 -21.71
N ALA A 497 15.21 12.35 -22.83
CA ALA A 497 15.59 13.25 -23.92
C ALA A 497 15.49 14.74 -23.56
N LEU A 498 14.74 15.08 -22.51
CA LEU A 498 14.66 16.43 -21.97
C LEU A 498 15.98 16.85 -21.30
N ASN A 499 16.77 15.88 -20.80
CA ASN A 499 17.97 16.16 -20.06
C ASN A 499 19.19 16.34 -20.97
N PRO A 500 20.11 17.27 -20.63
CA PRO A 500 21.44 17.31 -21.22
C PRO A 500 22.12 15.93 -21.15
N GLY A 501 22.56 15.42 -22.31
CA GLY A 501 23.16 14.09 -22.42
C GLY A 501 22.16 12.94 -22.63
N GLY A 502 20.86 13.19 -22.48
CA GLY A 502 19.80 12.23 -22.80
C GLY A 502 19.58 11.15 -21.75
N GLY A 503 20.18 11.25 -20.57
CA GLY A 503 20.06 10.28 -19.48
C GLY A 503 19.16 10.76 -18.36
N THR A 504 18.53 9.82 -17.65
CA THR A 504 17.80 10.13 -16.41
C THR A 504 18.74 10.73 -15.36
N GLN A 505 18.21 11.67 -14.58
CA GLN A 505 18.88 12.27 -13.42
C GLN A 505 18.13 11.97 -12.13
N VAL A 506 17.27 10.95 -12.14
CA VAL A 506 16.49 10.54 -10.98
C VAL A 506 16.53 9.03 -10.76
N VAL A 507 16.57 8.64 -9.49
CA VAL A 507 16.20 7.31 -9.01
C VAL A 507 15.07 7.42 -8.02
N SER A 508 14.23 6.40 -7.95
CA SER A 508 13.04 6.40 -7.11
C SER A 508 12.88 5.11 -6.31
N GLY A 509 12.09 5.17 -5.25
CA GLY A 509 11.62 4.00 -4.52
C GLY A 509 10.64 4.38 -3.41
N ILE A 510 10.15 3.40 -2.65
CA ILE A 510 9.32 3.65 -1.49
C ILE A 510 10.18 3.64 -0.23
N LEU A 511 10.02 4.66 0.60
CA LEU A 511 10.60 4.75 1.93
C LEU A 511 9.50 5.15 2.90
N ASP A 512 9.28 4.36 3.95
CA ASP A 512 8.24 4.56 4.97
C ASP A 512 6.81 4.77 4.41
N GLY A 513 6.54 4.20 3.23
CA GLY A 513 5.22 4.28 2.57
C GLY A 513 5.08 5.44 1.59
N GLU A 514 6.07 6.32 1.50
CA GLU A 514 6.08 7.48 0.61
C GLU A 514 6.96 7.22 -0.63
N THR A 515 6.63 7.85 -1.75
CA THR A 515 7.53 7.87 -2.91
C THR A 515 8.68 8.82 -2.61
N VAL A 516 9.90 8.30 -2.63
CA VAL A 516 11.11 9.10 -2.47
C VAL A 516 11.92 9.05 -3.75
N ILE A 517 12.47 10.20 -4.12
CA ILE A 517 13.38 10.34 -5.26
C ILE A 517 14.73 10.89 -4.82
N GLY A 518 15.80 10.34 -5.39
CA GLY A 518 17.16 10.88 -5.35
C GLY A 518 17.51 11.47 -6.72
N ILE A 519 18.11 12.65 -6.73
CA ILE A 519 18.39 13.43 -7.92
C ILE A 519 19.90 13.63 -8.04
N GLU A 520 20.39 13.54 -9.28
CA GLU A 520 21.73 13.94 -9.69
C GLU A 520 21.68 15.34 -10.34
N ASP A 521 22.54 16.26 -9.91
CA ASP A 521 22.52 17.67 -10.34
C ASP A 521 23.38 17.96 -11.58
N LYS A 522 24.05 16.95 -12.13
CA LYS A 522 24.94 17.05 -13.30
C LYS A 522 24.71 15.89 -14.27
N ALA A 523 24.98 16.12 -15.56
CA ALA A 523 24.73 15.12 -16.59
C ALA A 523 25.53 13.82 -16.40
N THR A 524 24.83 12.69 -16.46
CA THR A 524 25.37 11.33 -16.32
C THR A 524 26.54 11.07 -17.28
N GLY A 525 27.71 10.77 -16.72
CA GLY A 525 28.98 10.56 -17.45
C GLY A 525 30.06 11.62 -17.21
N SER A 526 29.75 12.66 -16.44
CA SER A 526 30.71 13.68 -15.98
C SER A 526 30.85 13.77 -14.45
N THR A 527 30.21 12.86 -13.72
CA THR A 527 29.81 13.03 -12.32
C THR A 527 30.10 11.79 -11.48
N ASP A 528 29.86 11.89 -10.17
CA ASP A 528 29.85 10.82 -9.19
C ASP A 528 28.71 9.84 -9.41
N ALA A 529 27.57 10.29 -9.97
CA ALA A 529 26.40 9.48 -10.24
C ALA A 529 25.86 8.80 -8.96
N ASP A 530 25.82 9.54 -7.86
CA ASP A 530 25.40 9.04 -6.54
C ASP A 530 23.93 9.38 -6.22
N TYR A 531 23.32 10.30 -6.98
CA TYR A 531 21.91 10.68 -6.91
C TYR A 531 21.46 11.15 -5.52
N ASN A 532 22.37 11.58 -4.66
CA ASN A 532 22.06 12.20 -3.36
C ASN A 532 22.32 13.71 -3.34
N ASP A 533 22.51 14.34 -4.51
CA ASP A 533 22.59 15.79 -4.62
C ASP A 533 21.31 16.44 -4.08
N VAL A 534 20.14 15.86 -4.34
CA VAL A 534 18.86 16.26 -3.72
C VAL A 534 18.01 15.02 -3.46
N ILE A 535 17.40 14.94 -2.26
CA ILE A 535 16.46 13.87 -1.89
C ILE A 535 15.12 14.48 -1.50
N LEU A 536 14.05 14.02 -2.14
CA LEU A 536 12.68 14.50 -1.93
C LEU A 536 11.72 13.35 -1.65
N ALA A 537 10.81 13.54 -0.71
CA ALA A 537 9.60 12.72 -0.59
C ALA A 537 8.43 13.41 -1.30
N ILE A 538 7.57 12.60 -1.90
CA ILE A 538 6.47 13.05 -2.76
C ILE A 538 5.22 12.31 -2.32
N ASP A 539 4.23 13.07 -1.89
CA ASP A 539 2.94 12.56 -1.45
C ASP A 539 1.83 13.17 -2.31
N THR A 540 1.16 12.34 -3.11
CA THR A 540 0.00 12.72 -3.93
C THR A 540 -1.34 12.30 -3.32
N SER A 541 -1.31 11.72 -2.11
CA SER A 541 -2.47 11.19 -1.38
C SER A 541 -3.01 12.14 -0.31
N LEU A 542 -2.21 13.11 0.16
CA LEU A 542 -2.62 14.08 1.16
C LEU A 542 -3.41 15.24 0.55
N GLY A 543 -4.55 15.58 1.16
CA GLY A 543 -5.34 16.76 0.81
C GLY A 543 -4.96 17.99 1.63
N LEU A 544 -5.21 19.18 1.09
CA LEU A 544 -5.03 20.45 1.80
C LEU A 544 -5.75 20.50 3.17
N ASP A 545 -6.87 19.78 3.32
CA ASP A 545 -7.67 19.78 4.56
C ASP A 545 -6.94 19.08 5.74
N THR A 546 -5.94 18.24 5.45
CA THR A 546 -5.10 17.59 6.48
C THR A 546 -4.02 18.52 7.04
N LEU A 547 -3.42 19.38 6.20
CA LEU A 547 -2.30 20.25 6.59
C LEU A 547 -2.72 21.52 7.35
N VAL A 548 -3.95 22.01 7.16
CA VAL A 548 -4.43 23.22 7.86
C VAL A 548 -4.70 22.98 9.36
N THR A 549 -4.73 21.73 9.83
CA THR A 549 -5.02 21.45 11.24
C THR A 549 -3.80 21.45 12.17
N GLN A 550 -2.56 21.49 11.65
CA GLN A 550 -1.35 21.36 12.47
C GLN A 550 -0.66 22.69 12.85
N SER A 551 -0.81 23.76 12.07
CA SER A 551 -0.07 25.02 12.28
C SER A 551 -0.84 26.10 13.08
N ASP A 552 -2.16 25.98 13.25
CA ASP A 552 -3.00 26.99 13.93
C ASP A 552 -3.28 26.74 15.43
N LEU A 553 -2.71 25.69 16.02
CA LEU A 553 -2.88 25.38 17.46
C LEU A 553 -1.83 26.02 18.37
N ALA A 554 -1.00 26.92 17.84
CA ALA A 554 0.00 27.69 18.59
C ALA A 554 -0.38 29.17 18.78
N ILE A 555 -1.65 29.51 19.06
CA ILE A 555 -2.09 30.67 19.85
C ILE A 555 -3.54 30.38 20.32
N ILE A 556 -3.72 29.90 21.56
CA ILE A 556 -4.63 30.39 22.63
C ILE A 556 -4.11 29.88 23.98
#